data_AF-A0A2V6WUX6-F1
#
_entry.id   AF-A0A2V6WUX6-F1
#
_cell.length_a   1.000
_cell.length_b   1.000
_cell.length_c   1.000
_cell.angle_alpha   90.00
_cell.angle_beta   90.00
_cell.angle_gamma   90.00
#
_symmetry.space_group_name_H-M   'P 1'
#
loop_
_entity.id
_entity.type
_entity.pdbx_description
1 polymer ?
#
loop_
_entity_poly.entity_id
_entity_poly.type
_entity_poly.pdbx_seq_one_letter_code
_entity_poly.pdbx_strand_id
1 'polypeptide(L)'
;MPIVKAEDLEELTGRIFAARGVPREDAAWIATLLVRANLRGHDSHGVIRIAQYVTSMEKGTTKPTPTIRVLNETPTTAVIDGDQGFGQV
;
A
#
# COMPACT_ATOMS: atom_id res chain seq x y z
N MET A 1 5.73 24.84 0.83
CA MET A 1 4.87 23.64 0.74
C MET A 1 3.85 23.70 1.85
N PRO A 2 2.58 23.30 1.62
CA PRO A 2 1.59 23.25 2.69
C PRO A 2 2.01 22.22 3.74
N ILE A 3 1.73 22.51 5.01
CA ILE A 3 1.88 21.55 6.11
C ILE A 3 0.53 20.91 6.34
N VAL A 4 0.48 19.59 6.27
CA VAL A 4 -0.73 18.78 6.50
C VAL A 4 -0.45 17.87 7.70
N LYS A 5 -1.43 17.68 8.58
CA LYS A 5 -1.30 16.75 9.70
C LYS A 5 -1.20 15.32 9.18
N ALA A 6 -0.43 14.48 9.87
CA ALA A 6 -0.22 13.10 9.46
C ALA A 6 -1.55 12.33 9.45
N GLU A 7 -2.38 12.54 10.46
CA GLU A 7 -3.66 11.84 10.64
C GLU A 7 -4.64 12.16 9.51
N ASP A 8 -4.74 13.44 9.13
CA ASP A 8 -5.59 13.89 8.02
C ASP A 8 -5.12 13.25 6.69
N LEU A 9 -3.80 13.13 6.50
CA LEU A 9 -3.19 12.57 5.31
C LEU A 9 -3.35 11.04 5.24
N GLU A 10 -3.24 10.35 6.38
CA GLU A 10 -3.50 8.91 6.51
C GLU A 10 -4.97 8.60 6.21
N GLU A 11 -5.91 9.35 6.78
CA GLU A 11 -7.34 9.15 6.54
C GLU A 11 -7.68 9.35 5.06
N LEU A 12 -7.19 10.43 4.45
CA LEU A 12 -7.40 10.70 3.04
C LEU A 12 -6.83 9.59 2.16
N THR A 13 -5.58 9.19 2.42
CA THR A 13 -4.90 8.14 1.65
C THR A 13 -5.62 6.80 1.77
N GLY A 14 -6.04 6.41 2.98
CA GLY A 14 -6.81 5.19 3.21
C GLY A 14 -8.15 5.20 2.46
N ARG A 15 -8.88 6.32 2.48
CA ARG A 15 -10.12 6.48 1.70
C ARG A 15 -9.91 6.34 0.20
N ILE A 16 -8.79 6.84 -0.34
CA ILE A 16 -8.45 6.72 -1.76
C ILE A 16 -8.29 5.26 -2.19
N PHE A 17 -7.57 4.45 -1.41
CA PHE A 17 -7.35 3.02 -1.70
C PHE A 17 -8.61 2.19 -1.46
N ALA A 18 -9.33 2.43 -0.36
CA ALA A 18 -10.59 1.74 -0.07
C ALA A 18 -11.65 1.98 -1.15
N ALA A 19 -11.74 3.21 -1.67
CA ALA A 19 -12.64 3.54 -2.79
C ALA A 19 -12.30 2.80 -4.10
N ARG A 20 -11.11 2.20 -4.19
CA ARG A 20 -10.64 1.42 -5.35
C ARG A 20 -10.62 -0.08 -5.10
N GLY A 21 -11.34 -0.53 -4.07
CA GLY A 21 -11.55 -1.95 -3.80
C GLY A 21 -10.47 -2.63 -2.96
N VAL A 22 -9.50 -1.88 -2.42
CA VAL A 22 -8.58 -2.42 -1.42
C VAL A 22 -9.35 -2.64 -0.11
N PRO A 23 -9.20 -3.78 0.58
CA PRO A 23 -9.78 -3.99 1.90
C PRO A 23 -9.44 -2.85 2.86
N ARG A 24 -10.37 -2.48 3.75
CA ARG A 24 -10.21 -1.28 4.60
C ARG A 24 -8.96 -1.34 5.49
N GLU A 25 -8.64 -2.53 5.99
CA GLU A 25 -7.44 -2.76 6.81
C GLU A 25 -6.16 -2.56 6.01
N ASP A 26 -6.06 -3.15 4.83
CA ASP A 26 -4.93 -3.00 3.90
C ASP A 26 -4.79 -1.56 3.43
N ALA A 27 -5.89 -0.90 3.10
CA ALA A 27 -5.91 0.51 2.71
C ALA A 27 -5.38 1.42 3.81
N ALA A 28 -5.77 1.19 5.06
CA ALA A 28 -5.24 1.91 6.21
C ALA A 28 -3.76 1.63 6.45
N TRP A 29 -3.32 0.38 6.24
CA TRP A 29 -1.92 -0.01 6.38
C TRP A 29 -1.01 0.62 5.31
N ILE A 30 -1.43 0.57 4.04
CA ILE A 30 -0.74 1.25 2.93
C ILE A 30 -0.64 2.75 3.22
N ALA A 31 -1.74 3.39 3.64
CA ALA A 31 -1.75 4.80 4.00
C ALA A 31 -0.73 5.14 5.10
N THR A 32 -0.75 4.36 6.18
CA THR A 32 0.19 4.49 7.31
C THR A 32 1.65 4.44 6.83
N LEU A 33 1.99 3.48 5.96
CA LEU A 33 3.37 3.32 5.49
C LEU A 33 3.81 4.45 4.56
N LEU A 34 2.92 4.94 3.69
CA LEU A 34 3.20 6.09 2.82
C LEU A 34 3.40 7.37 3.63
N VAL A 35 2.51 7.66 4.57
CA VAL A 35 2.64 8.86 5.42
C VAL A 35 3.88 8.75 6.31
N ARG A 36 4.18 7.57 6.85
CA ARG A 36 5.42 7.35 7.62
C ARG A 36 6.68 7.57 6.78
N ALA A 37 6.66 7.29 5.48
CA ALA A 37 7.77 7.65 4.60
C ALA A 37 7.95 9.17 4.48
N ASN A 38 6.85 9.93 4.34
CA ASN A 38 6.92 11.40 4.38
C ASN A 38 7.44 11.92 5.73
N LEU A 39 6.96 11.38 6.85
CA LEU A 39 7.40 11.78 8.20
C LEU A 39 8.89 11.50 8.45
N ARG A 40 9.48 10.55 7.72
CA ARG A 40 10.92 10.24 7.77
C ARG A 40 11.76 11.04 6.76
N GLY A 41 11.15 11.92 5.99
CA GLY A 41 11.83 12.70 4.95
C GLY A 41 12.13 11.89 3.68
N HIS A 42 11.50 10.74 3.48
CA HIS A 42 11.61 9.92 2.27
C HIS A 42 10.45 10.21 1.31
N ASP A 43 10.29 11.46 0.90
CA ASP A 43 9.12 11.91 0.14
C ASP A 43 8.90 11.16 -1.18
N SER A 44 9.98 10.70 -1.81
CA SER A 44 9.93 9.86 -3.01
C SER A 44 9.25 8.50 -2.81
N HIS A 45 8.97 8.10 -1.57
CA HIS A 45 8.29 6.84 -1.21
C HIS A 45 6.99 7.09 -0.43
N GLY A 46 6.60 8.35 -0.23
CA GLY A 46 5.37 8.70 0.49
C GLY A 46 4.16 8.86 -0.41
N VAL A 47 3.26 9.77 -0.04
CA VAL A 47 1.96 9.97 -0.73
C VAL A 47 2.07 10.34 -2.21
N ILE A 48 3.24 10.76 -2.69
CA ILE A 48 3.51 10.94 -4.12
C ILE A 48 3.27 9.65 -4.94
N ARG A 49 3.39 8.47 -4.30
CA ARG A 49 3.19 7.16 -4.95
C ARG A 49 1.73 6.79 -5.17
N ILE A 50 0.78 7.50 -4.56
CA ILE A 50 -0.66 7.22 -4.70
C ILE A 50 -1.07 7.15 -6.17
N ALA A 51 -0.70 8.17 -6.96
CA ALA A 51 -1.05 8.21 -8.40
C ALA A 51 -0.50 6.99 -9.15
N GLN A 52 0.75 6.59 -8.87
CA GLN A 52 1.36 5.42 -9.49
C GLN A 52 0.61 4.13 -9.14
N TYR A 53 0.27 3.93 -7.86
CA TYR A 53 -0.47 2.73 -7.44
C TYR A 53 -1.86 2.68 -8.04
N VAL A 54 -2.58 3.79 -8.07
CA VAL A 54 -3.89 3.87 -8.71
C VAL A 54 -3.79 3.47 -10.19
N THR A 55 -2.81 4.02 -10.92
CA THR A 55 -2.59 3.65 -12.32
C THR A 55 -2.23 2.16 -12.48
N SER A 56 -1.46 1.57 -11.57
CA SER A 56 -1.16 0.13 -11.61
C SER A 56 -2.38 -0.74 -11.34
N MET A 57 -3.25 -0.32 -10.41
CA MET A 57 -4.52 -1.01 -10.14
C MET A 57 -5.44 -0.95 -11.36
N GLU A 58 -5.57 0.22 -12.01
CA GLU A 58 -6.36 0.40 -13.23
C GLU A 58 -5.83 -0.45 -14.40
N LYS A 59 -4.51 -0.65 -14.47
CA LYS A 59 -3.87 -1.54 -15.45
C LYS A 59 -3.92 -3.03 -15.08
N GLY A 60 -4.40 -3.37 -13.89
CA GLY A 60 -4.41 -4.74 -13.37
C GLY A 60 -3.03 -5.30 -13.02
N THR A 61 -2.00 -4.46 -12.95
CA THR A 61 -0.63 -4.88 -12.56
C THR A 61 -0.41 -4.87 -11.06
N THR A 62 -1.35 -4.31 -10.29
CA THR A 62 -1.44 -4.43 -8.84
C THR A 62 -2.85 -4.85 -8.45
N LYS A 63 -2.99 -5.98 -7.75
CA LYS A 63 -4.29 -6.49 -7.31
C LYS A 63 -4.72 -5.84 -5.99
N PRO A 64 -5.92 -5.25 -5.92
CA PRO A 64 -6.46 -4.69 -4.68
C PRO A 64 -6.73 -5.76 -3.61
N THR A 65 -7.07 -6.97 -4.06
CA THR A 65 -7.42 -8.13 -3.22
C THR A 65 -6.58 -9.34 -3.68
N PRO A 66 -5.27 -9.37 -3.40
CA PRO A 66 -4.40 -10.47 -3.81
C PRO A 66 -4.73 -11.75 -3.03
N THR A 67 -4.53 -12.91 -3.65
CA THR A 67 -4.53 -14.19 -2.94
C THR A 67 -3.10 -14.62 -2.64
N ILE A 68 -2.58 -14.19 -1.49
CA ILE A 68 -1.22 -14.50 -1.05
C ILE A 68 -1.11 -16.00 -0.71
N ARG A 69 -0.07 -16.66 -1.23
CA ARG A 69 0.12 -18.12 -1.06
C ARG A 69 1.54 -18.46 -0.65
N VAL A 70 1.68 -19.41 0.27
CA VAL A 70 2.96 -20.05 0.58
C VAL A 70 3.21 -21.14 -0.47
N LEU A 71 4.28 -21.00 -1.25
CA LEU A 71 4.66 -21.96 -2.28
C LEU A 71 5.57 -23.06 -1.72
N ASN A 72 6.43 -22.70 -0.77
CA ASN A 72 7.36 -23.62 -0.12
C ASN A 72 7.68 -23.09 1.28
N GLU A 73 7.79 -23.97 2.26
CA GLU A 73 8.09 -23.63 3.64
C GLU A 73 9.01 -24.67 4.25
N THR A 74 10.01 -24.21 5.00
CA THR A 74 10.91 -25.01 5.82
C THR A 74 10.85 -24.48 7.26
N PRO A 75 11.49 -25.13 8.25
CA PRO A 75 11.48 -24.63 9.62
C PRO A 75 12.03 -23.20 9.80
N THR A 76 12.81 -22.69 8.84
CA THR A 76 13.46 -21.37 8.94
C THR A 76 13.29 -20.47 7.71
N THR A 77 12.60 -20.92 6.66
CA THR A 77 12.40 -20.14 5.41
C THR A 77 11.03 -20.37 4.80
N ALA A 78 10.53 -19.39 4.05
CA ALA A 78 9.33 -19.53 3.23
C ALA A 78 9.51 -18.82 1.88
N VAL A 79 8.86 -19.36 0.84
CA VAL A 79 8.69 -18.73 -0.47
C VAL A 79 7.22 -18.38 -0.60
N ILE A 80 6.92 -17.10 -0.81
CA ILE A 80 5.56 -16.56 -0.86
C ILE A 80 5.31 -15.99 -2.24
N ASP A 81 4.19 -16.38 -2.86
CA ASP A 81 3.61 -15.70 -4.02
C ASP A 81 2.67 -14.59 -3.53
N GLY A 82 3.07 -13.34 -3.78
CA GLY A 82 2.28 -12.16 -3.40
C GLY A 82 1.10 -11.88 -4.32
N ASP A 83 0.89 -12.66 -5.39
CA ASP A 83 -0.23 -12.52 -6.32
C ASP A 83 -0.42 -11.10 -6.88
N GLN A 84 0.70 -10.43 -7.17
CA GLN A 84 0.73 -9.04 -7.64
C GLN A 84 0.04 -8.05 -6.67
N GLY A 85 -0.02 -8.37 -5.39
CA GLY A 85 -0.51 -7.49 -4.34
C GLY A 85 0.42 -6.29 -4.09
N PHE A 86 -0.02 -5.42 -3.19
CA PHE A 86 0.83 -4.37 -2.64
C PHE A 86 1.95 -4.98 -1.83
N GLY A 87 3.20 -4.54 -2.02
CA GLY A 87 4.32 -5.00 -1.19
C GLY A 87 4.21 -4.61 0.28
N GLN A 88 3.30 -3.68 0.61
CA GLN A 88 2.97 -3.29 1.98
C GLN A 88 2.16 -4.35 2.73
N VAL A 89 1.42 -5.21 2.03
CA VAL A 89 0.47 -6.20 2.57
C VAL A 89 1.06 -7.59 2.40
#